data_AF-A0A4Z0PL35-F1
#
_entry.id   AF-A0A4Z0PL35-F1
#
_cell.length_a   1.000
_cell.length_b   1.000
_cell.length_c   1.000
_cell.angle_alpha   90.00
_cell.angle_beta   90.00
_cell.angle_gamma   90.00
#
_symmetry.space_group_name_H-M   'P 1'
#
loop_
_entity.id
_entity.type
_entity.pdbx_description
1 polymer ?
#
loop_
_entity_poly.entity_id
_entity_poly.type
_entity_poly.pdbx_seq_one_letter_code
_entity_poly.pdbx_strand_id
1 'polypeptide(L)'
;MASSFYPEGTVRALLTTELVTEATRAALQARLNAPPYTPQFFDPATYALLRAVAARLFPQPDRPEPIELAPALDQRLLAGGSDGWRYDVMPPDREAYRLGLGGIRESAQAMFQQDFERLSPEQQDAVLQAVQDEQAPGDAWQTVPAGRFFEELLAELTDTYYAHPLAQEEIGYVGMADVPGWTRLGLNETEPREPEANR
;
A
#
# COMPACT_ATOMS: atom_id res chain seq x y z
N MET A 1 -18.16 5.45 0.51
CA MET A 1 -17.67 4.97 1.82
C MET A 1 -18.49 5.61 2.94
N ALA A 2 -18.62 4.99 4.11
CA ALA A 2 -19.21 5.66 5.27
C ALA A 2 -18.36 6.89 5.63
N SER A 3 -19.00 7.98 6.07
CA SER A 3 -18.28 9.17 6.53
C SER A 3 -17.35 8.80 7.70
N SER A 4 -16.12 9.32 7.69
CA SER A 4 -15.21 9.21 8.82
C SER A 4 -15.90 9.68 10.11
N PHE A 5 -15.57 9.04 11.24
CA PHE A 5 -16.10 9.40 12.55
C PHE A 5 -15.69 10.84 12.93
N TYR A 6 -14.49 11.26 12.52
CA TYR A 6 -13.97 12.61 12.75
C TYR A 6 -14.06 13.50 11.51
N PRO A 7 -14.07 14.84 11.69
CA PRO A 7 -14.04 15.79 10.57
C PRO A 7 -12.85 15.56 9.63
N GLU A 8 -13.04 15.91 8.35
CA GLU A 8 -11.96 15.88 7.37
C GLU A 8 -10.78 16.76 7.81
N GLY A 9 -9.55 16.33 7.54
CA GLY A 9 -8.35 17.07 7.94
C GLY A 9 -7.93 16.87 9.39
N THR A 10 -8.65 16.04 10.17
CA THR A 10 -8.36 15.79 11.58
C THR A 10 -6.91 15.37 11.85
N VAL A 11 -6.37 14.42 11.07
CA VAL A 11 -5.00 13.95 11.26
C VAL A 11 -4.00 15.08 11.03
N ARG A 12 -4.14 15.81 9.92
CA ARG A 12 -3.29 16.97 9.63
C ARG A 12 -3.42 18.08 10.68
N ALA A 13 -4.60 18.29 11.24
CA ALA A 13 -4.79 19.24 12.34
C ALA A 13 -4.02 18.78 13.60
N LEU A 14 -4.16 17.51 14.00
CA LEU A 14 -3.41 16.93 15.13
C LEU A 14 -1.90 17.02 14.95
N LEU A 15 -1.40 16.87 13.72
CA LEU A 15 0.01 17.02 13.37
C LEU A 15 0.60 18.42 13.59
N THR A 16 -0.21 19.41 13.97
CA THR A 16 0.26 20.76 14.35
C THR A 16 0.26 21.01 15.85
N THR A 17 -0.25 20.06 16.64
CA THR A 17 -0.43 20.22 18.09
C THR A 17 0.72 19.61 18.88
N GLU A 18 0.80 19.93 20.18
CA GLU A 18 1.72 19.29 21.15
C GLU A 18 1.32 17.84 21.51
N LEU A 19 0.21 17.32 20.96
CA LEU A 19 -0.26 15.98 21.26
C LEU A 19 0.48 14.88 20.50
N VAL A 20 1.38 15.26 19.59
CA VAL A 20 2.16 14.35 18.75
C VAL A 20 3.65 14.53 19.07
N THR A 21 4.35 13.45 19.42
CA THR A 21 5.80 13.48 19.62
C THR A 21 6.52 13.94 18.36
N GLU A 22 7.71 14.51 18.53
CA GLU A 22 8.52 14.97 17.40
C GLU A 22 8.87 13.84 16.42
N ALA A 23 9.14 12.63 16.92
CA ALA A 23 9.44 11.48 16.09
C ALA A 23 8.25 11.07 15.21
N THR A 24 7.05 10.96 15.80
CA THR A 24 5.81 10.65 15.07
C THR A 24 5.48 11.76 14.07
N ARG A 25 5.62 13.04 14.47
CA ARG A 25 5.42 14.20 13.59
C ARG A 25 6.35 14.16 12.39
N ALA A 26 7.65 13.95 12.60
CA ALA A 26 8.64 13.89 11.53
C ALA A 26 8.34 12.76 10.53
N ALA A 27 7.98 11.57 11.03
CA ALA A 27 7.64 10.43 10.17
C ALA A 27 6.39 10.68 9.31
N LEU A 28 5.33 11.27 9.88
CA LEU A 28 4.09 11.55 9.14
C LEU A 28 4.25 12.73 8.18
N GLN A 29 4.99 13.78 8.57
CA GLN A 29 5.33 14.89 7.68
C GLN A 29 6.22 14.47 6.51
N ALA A 30 7.16 13.53 6.71
CA ALA A 30 7.99 13.01 5.63
C ALA A 30 7.15 12.31 4.55
N ARG A 31 6.07 11.61 4.94
CA ARG A 31 5.14 10.97 3.99
C ARG A 31 4.29 12.01 3.25
N LEU A 32 3.73 12.99 3.97
CA LEU A 32 2.91 14.06 3.38
C LEU A 32 3.68 14.92 2.36
N ASN A 33 4.96 15.15 2.61
CA ASN A 33 5.80 16.04 1.80
C ASN A 33 6.80 15.26 0.93
N ALA A 34 6.56 13.97 0.68
CA ALA A 34 7.45 13.15 -0.11
C ALA A 34 7.60 13.72 -1.53
N PRO A 35 8.83 13.96 -2.02
CA PRO A 35 9.02 14.45 -3.38
C PRO A 35 8.71 13.36 -4.41
N PRO A 36 8.53 13.73 -5.69
CA PRO A 36 8.45 12.76 -6.77
C PRO A 36 9.62 11.77 -6.73
N TYR A 37 9.30 10.48 -6.86
CA TYR A 37 10.28 9.40 -6.70
C TYR A 37 10.77 8.87 -8.05
N THR A 38 12.08 8.62 -8.14
CA THR A 38 12.70 7.89 -9.26
C THR A 38 13.07 6.48 -8.77
N PRO A 39 12.62 5.40 -9.44
CA PRO A 39 12.91 4.03 -9.01
C PRO A 39 14.41 3.74 -9.01
N GLN A 40 14.85 2.98 -8.00
CA GLN A 40 16.25 2.63 -7.80
C GLN A 40 16.47 1.12 -7.69
N PHE A 41 15.48 0.35 -7.20
CA PHE A 41 15.54 -1.10 -7.18
C PHE A 41 15.06 -1.73 -8.47
N PHE A 42 13.89 -1.32 -8.95
CA PHE A 42 13.34 -1.78 -10.23
C PHE A 42 13.84 -0.95 -11.40
N ASP A 43 13.96 -1.59 -12.57
CA ASP A 43 14.06 -0.85 -13.81
C ASP A 43 12.76 -0.07 -14.10
N PRO A 44 12.81 0.98 -14.95
CA PRO A 44 11.63 1.82 -15.22
C PRO A 44 10.39 1.06 -15.71
N ALA A 45 10.55 -0.02 -16.49
CA ALA A 45 9.42 -0.78 -17.02
C ALA A 45 8.78 -1.66 -15.93
N THR A 46 9.58 -2.31 -15.09
CA THR A 46 9.07 -3.08 -13.94
C THR A 46 8.42 -2.17 -12.89
N TYR A 47 8.95 -0.97 -12.68
CA TYR A 47 8.33 0.00 -11.79
C TYR A 47 6.99 0.52 -12.35
N ALA A 48 6.88 0.76 -13.66
CA ALA A 48 5.62 1.14 -14.29
C ALA A 48 4.55 0.04 -14.14
N LEU A 49 4.95 -1.23 -14.32
CA LEU A 49 4.08 -2.38 -14.06
C LEU A 49 3.60 -2.41 -12.61
N LEU A 50 4.50 -2.26 -11.63
CA LEU A 50 4.13 -2.21 -10.22
C LEU A 50 3.10 -1.11 -9.94
N ARG A 51 3.28 0.09 -10.51
CA ARG A 51 2.30 1.18 -10.37
C ARG A 51 0.94 0.82 -10.97
N ALA A 52 0.91 0.22 -12.16
CA ALA A 52 -0.33 -0.20 -12.80
C ALA A 52 -1.05 -1.28 -11.99
N VAL A 53 -0.32 -2.28 -11.48
CA VAL A 53 -0.86 -3.33 -10.61
C VAL A 53 -1.40 -2.74 -9.31
N ALA A 54 -0.64 -1.86 -8.65
CA ALA A 54 -1.07 -1.20 -7.41
C ALA A 54 -2.36 -0.39 -7.61
N ALA A 55 -2.51 0.29 -8.74
CA ALA A 55 -3.72 1.06 -9.07
C ALA A 55 -4.97 0.18 -9.26
N ARG A 56 -4.81 -1.11 -9.60
CA ARG A 56 -5.92 -2.08 -9.69
C ARG A 56 -6.21 -2.76 -8.37
N LEU A 57 -5.17 -3.13 -7.61
CA LEU A 57 -5.32 -3.79 -6.30
C LEU A 57 -5.83 -2.84 -5.22
N PHE A 58 -5.43 -1.58 -5.27
CA PHE A 58 -5.79 -0.57 -4.27
C PHE A 58 -6.29 0.71 -4.96
N PRO A 59 -7.48 0.67 -5.60
CA PRO A 59 -8.01 1.81 -6.34
C PRO A 59 -8.40 2.94 -5.38
N GLN A 60 -8.09 4.19 -5.76
CA GLN A 60 -8.35 5.38 -4.97
C GLN A 60 -9.24 6.38 -5.74
N PRO A 61 -10.48 6.00 -6.13
CA PRO A 61 -11.30 6.78 -7.07
C PRO A 61 -11.78 8.11 -6.50
N ASP A 62 -11.88 8.22 -5.17
CA ASP A 62 -12.39 9.40 -4.48
C ASP A 62 -11.29 10.46 -4.20
N ARG A 63 -10.04 10.18 -4.58
CA ARG A 63 -8.90 11.09 -4.36
C ARG A 63 -8.55 11.88 -5.61
N PRO A 64 -8.43 13.22 -5.52
CA PRO A 64 -7.91 14.04 -6.63
C PRO A 64 -6.47 13.68 -7.01
N GLU A 65 -5.64 13.41 -6.00
CA GLU A 65 -4.27 12.95 -6.14
C GLU A 65 -4.13 11.63 -5.36
N PRO A 66 -3.97 10.49 -6.05
CA PRO A 66 -3.75 9.20 -5.40
C PRO A 66 -2.43 9.19 -4.62
N ILE A 67 -2.44 8.51 -3.48
CA ILE A 67 -1.23 8.19 -2.72
C ILE A 67 -0.42 7.18 -3.54
N GLU A 68 0.81 7.55 -3.90
CA GLU A 68 1.73 6.67 -4.61
C GLU A 68 2.29 5.58 -3.70
N LEU A 69 1.96 4.32 -3.97
CA LEU A 69 2.34 3.16 -3.14
C LEU A 69 3.67 2.51 -3.58
N ALA A 70 3.95 2.52 -4.88
CA ALA A 70 5.16 1.90 -5.43
C ALA A 70 6.50 2.45 -4.88
N PRO A 71 6.65 3.75 -4.56
CA PRO A 71 7.91 4.27 -4.02
C PRO A 71 8.37 3.59 -2.73
N ALA A 72 7.46 3.37 -1.78
CA ALA A 72 7.80 2.77 -0.49
C ALA A 72 8.32 1.34 -0.66
N LEU A 73 7.66 0.58 -1.55
CA LEU A 73 8.02 -0.79 -1.88
C LEU A 73 9.40 -0.87 -2.56
N ASP A 74 9.65 -0.03 -3.58
CA ASP A 74 10.96 0.03 -4.26
C ASP A 74 12.09 0.38 -3.27
N GLN A 75 11.87 1.38 -2.41
CA GLN A 75 12.82 1.79 -1.38
C GLN A 75 13.09 0.68 -0.35
N ARG A 76 12.04 0.01 0.14
CA ARG A 76 12.19 -1.10 1.09
C ARG A 76 13.01 -2.23 0.49
N LEU A 77 12.68 -2.64 -0.73
CA LEU A 77 13.41 -3.70 -1.43
C LEU A 77 14.86 -3.29 -1.68
N LEU A 78 15.12 -2.04 -2.07
CA LEU A 78 16.49 -1.51 -2.22
C LEU A 78 17.28 -1.59 -0.91
N ALA A 79 16.68 -1.18 0.21
CA ALA A 79 17.30 -1.22 1.53
C ALA A 79 17.46 -2.65 2.06
N GLY A 80 16.71 -3.61 1.53
CA GLY A 80 16.66 -4.99 2.03
C GLY A 80 15.89 -5.09 3.35
N GLY A 81 14.95 -4.18 3.58
CA GLY A 81 14.03 -4.25 4.72
C GLY A 81 13.06 -5.42 4.57
N SER A 82 12.65 -6.01 5.69
CA SER A 82 11.65 -7.09 5.79
C SER A 82 10.83 -6.83 7.05
N ASP A 83 9.58 -7.31 7.04
CA ASP A 83 8.67 -7.29 8.19
C ASP A 83 9.01 -8.38 9.24
N GLY A 84 10.02 -9.21 8.97
CA GLY A 84 10.51 -10.25 9.87
C GLY A 84 9.81 -11.60 9.73
N TRP A 85 8.95 -11.77 8.72
CA TRP A 85 8.29 -13.03 8.42
C TRP A 85 8.29 -13.29 6.90
N ARG A 86 8.03 -14.54 6.50
CA ARG A 86 7.81 -14.94 5.10
C ARG A 86 7.20 -16.34 5.08
N TYR A 87 6.31 -16.62 4.14
CA TYR A 87 5.92 -18.00 3.84
C TYR A 87 7.15 -18.89 3.53
N ASP A 88 7.15 -20.12 4.02
CA ASP A 88 8.24 -21.08 3.84
C ASP A 88 8.45 -21.46 2.36
N VAL A 89 7.38 -21.45 1.57
CA VAL A 89 7.38 -21.71 0.13
C VAL A 89 7.82 -20.52 -0.73
N MET A 90 7.98 -19.32 -0.16
CA MET A 90 8.31 -18.11 -0.91
C MET A 90 9.83 -17.85 -0.94
N PRO A 91 10.38 -17.37 -2.07
CA PRO A 91 11.76 -16.90 -2.14
C PRO A 91 11.93 -15.55 -1.40
N PRO A 92 13.17 -15.09 -1.13
CA PRO A 92 13.43 -13.76 -0.57
C PRO A 92 12.74 -12.64 -1.34
N ASP A 93 12.26 -11.61 -0.64
CA ASP A 93 11.37 -10.57 -1.19
C ASP A 93 11.86 -9.98 -2.51
N ARG A 94 13.15 -9.62 -2.59
CA ARG A 94 13.74 -9.08 -3.84
C ARG A 94 13.57 -10.01 -5.04
N GLU A 95 13.68 -11.31 -4.81
CA GLU A 95 13.46 -12.34 -5.82
C GLU A 95 11.96 -12.57 -6.03
N ALA A 96 11.18 -12.69 -4.95
CA ALA A 96 9.72 -12.85 -5.01
C ALA A 96 9.04 -11.76 -5.84
N TYR A 97 9.40 -10.48 -5.64
CA TYR A 97 8.83 -9.37 -6.39
C TYR A 97 9.30 -9.32 -7.84
N ARG A 98 10.55 -9.69 -8.14
CA ARG A 98 11.01 -9.78 -9.53
C ARG A 98 10.29 -10.90 -10.28
N LEU A 99 10.18 -12.07 -9.68
CA LEU A 99 9.48 -13.21 -10.25
C LEU A 99 7.98 -12.94 -10.35
N GLY A 100 7.35 -12.42 -9.31
CA GLY A 100 5.91 -12.16 -9.28
C GLY A 100 5.47 -11.08 -10.26
N LEU A 101 6.20 -9.95 -10.35
CA LEU A 101 5.92 -8.94 -11.38
C LEU A 101 6.23 -9.46 -12.79
N GLY A 102 7.30 -10.27 -12.94
CA GLY A 102 7.58 -10.99 -14.19
C GLY A 102 6.43 -11.92 -14.60
N GLY A 103 5.89 -12.67 -13.65
CA GLY A 103 4.76 -13.56 -13.85
C GLY A 103 3.50 -12.81 -14.28
N ILE A 104 3.18 -11.66 -13.67
CA ILE A 104 2.04 -10.83 -14.10
C ILE A 104 2.21 -10.40 -15.57
N ARG A 105 3.43 -9.99 -15.97
CA ARG A 105 3.74 -9.61 -17.36
C ARG A 105 3.58 -10.79 -18.32
N GLU A 106 4.08 -11.97 -17.96
CA GLU A 106 3.93 -13.21 -18.73
C GLU A 106 2.46 -13.59 -18.87
N SER A 107 1.67 -13.50 -17.79
CA SER A 107 0.25 -13.79 -17.81
C SER A 107 -0.53 -12.84 -18.70
N ALA A 108 -0.25 -11.54 -18.65
CA ALA A 108 -0.85 -10.55 -19.56
C ALA A 108 -0.58 -10.89 -21.03
N GLN A 109 0.67 -11.24 -21.36
CA GLN A 109 1.06 -11.64 -22.71
C GLN A 109 0.39 -12.95 -23.15
N ALA A 110 0.33 -13.95 -22.28
CA ALA A 110 -0.28 -15.24 -22.60
C ALA A 110 -1.81 -15.15 -22.76
N MET A 111 -2.48 -14.35 -21.93
CA MET A 111 -3.94 -14.21 -21.95
C MET A 111 -4.44 -13.26 -23.04
N PHE A 112 -3.68 -12.20 -23.34
CA PHE A 112 -4.17 -11.07 -24.16
C PHE A 112 -3.18 -10.58 -25.22
N GLN A 113 -1.97 -11.15 -25.33
CA GLN A 113 -0.92 -10.76 -26.29
C GLN A 113 -0.53 -9.27 -26.20
N GLN A 114 -0.61 -8.71 -25.00
CA GLN A 114 -0.32 -7.31 -24.73
C GLN A 114 0.35 -7.16 -23.35
N ASP A 115 1.14 -6.10 -23.20
CA ASP A 115 1.68 -5.72 -21.90
C ASP A 115 0.55 -5.32 -20.96
N PHE A 116 0.67 -5.65 -19.68
CA PHE A 116 -0.36 -5.42 -18.66
C PHE A 116 -0.84 -3.96 -18.64
N GLU A 117 0.09 -3.01 -18.77
CA GLU A 117 -0.17 -1.57 -18.76
C GLU A 117 -1.00 -1.09 -19.97
N ARG A 118 -1.09 -1.91 -21.03
CA ARG A 118 -1.84 -1.61 -22.26
C ARG A 118 -3.21 -2.29 -22.33
N LEU A 119 -3.52 -3.16 -21.38
CA LEU A 119 -4.80 -3.84 -21.27
C LEU A 119 -5.93 -2.89 -20.85
N SER A 120 -7.18 -3.25 -21.16
CA SER A 120 -8.33 -2.58 -20.54
C SER A 120 -8.37 -2.86 -19.03
N PRO A 121 -9.03 -2.00 -18.23
CA PRO A 121 -9.16 -2.25 -16.78
C PRO A 121 -9.73 -3.64 -16.45
N GLU A 122 -10.72 -4.11 -17.22
CA GLU A 122 -11.34 -5.42 -17.03
C GLU A 122 -10.36 -6.57 -17.36
N GLN A 123 -9.50 -6.38 -18.36
CA GLN A 123 -8.45 -7.34 -18.70
C GLN A 123 -7.34 -7.36 -17.65
N GLN A 124 -6.94 -6.20 -17.11
CA GLN A 124 -6.01 -6.12 -15.99
C GLN A 124 -6.55 -6.88 -14.77
N ASP A 125 -7.82 -6.66 -14.44
CA ASP A 125 -8.49 -7.38 -13.35
C ASP A 125 -8.54 -8.88 -13.62
N ALA A 126 -8.80 -9.31 -14.86
CA ALA A 126 -8.80 -10.72 -15.22
C ALA A 126 -7.41 -11.38 -15.04
N VAL A 127 -6.32 -10.68 -15.36
CA VAL A 127 -4.97 -11.17 -15.08
C VAL A 127 -4.76 -11.30 -13.57
N LEU A 128 -5.06 -10.26 -12.79
CA LEU A 128 -4.85 -10.26 -11.34
C LEU A 128 -5.71 -11.31 -10.63
N GLN A 129 -6.95 -11.51 -11.08
CA GLN A 129 -7.84 -12.56 -10.61
C GLN A 129 -7.24 -13.95 -10.89
N ALA A 130 -6.69 -14.18 -12.09
CA ALA A 130 -6.01 -15.44 -12.39
C ALA A 130 -4.79 -15.68 -11.50
N VAL A 131 -4.05 -14.63 -11.13
CA VAL A 131 -2.92 -14.74 -10.18
C VAL A 131 -3.42 -15.08 -8.79
N GLN A 132 -4.48 -14.40 -8.33
CA GLN A 132 -5.13 -14.68 -7.05
C GLN A 132 -5.65 -16.12 -6.95
N ASP A 133 -6.24 -16.64 -8.03
CA ASP A 133 -6.85 -17.97 -8.08
C ASP A 133 -5.85 -19.11 -8.38
N GLU A 134 -4.54 -18.81 -8.41
CA GLU A 134 -3.46 -19.74 -8.78
C GLU A 134 -3.63 -20.39 -10.17
N GLN A 135 -4.24 -19.67 -11.11
CA GLN A 135 -4.54 -20.14 -12.47
C GLN A 135 -3.82 -19.33 -13.56
N ALA A 136 -3.03 -18.33 -13.17
CA ALA A 136 -2.30 -17.48 -14.08
C ALA A 136 -1.26 -18.28 -14.90
N PRO A 137 -1.25 -18.16 -16.24
CA PRO A 137 -0.20 -18.76 -17.07
C PRO A 137 1.10 -17.97 -16.95
N GLY A 138 2.25 -18.65 -17.00
CA GLY A 138 3.57 -18.01 -16.92
C GLY A 138 4.60 -18.97 -16.32
N ASP A 139 5.84 -18.89 -16.78
CA ASP A 139 6.92 -19.75 -16.30
C ASP A 139 7.39 -19.30 -14.91
N ALA A 140 7.30 -18.01 -14.60
CA ALA A 140 7.63 -17.48 -13.28
C ALA A 140 6.84 -18.16 -12.15
N TRP A 141 5.58 -18.52 -12.41
CA TRP A 141 4.69 -19.17 -11.44
C TRP A 141 5.08 -20.61 -11.09
N GLN A 142 6.01 -21.22 -11.84
CA GLN A 142 6.63 -22.50 -11.47
C GLN A 142 7.64 -22.34 -10.33
N THR A 143 8.13 -21.12 -10.09
CA THR A 143 9.15 -20.81 -9.08
C THR A 143 8.57 -20.05 -7.88
N VAL A 144 7.61 -19.15 -8.12
CA VAL A 144 6.91 -18.41 -7.05
C VAL A 144 5.42 -18.76 -7.05
N PRO A 145 4.85 -19.20 -5.92
CA PRO A 145 3.41 -19.45 -5.83
C PRO A 145 2.61 -18.16 -6.07
N ALA A 146 1.77 -18.15 -7.11
CA ALA A 146 1.05 -16.96 -7.58
C ALA A 146 0.12 -16.36 -6.50
N GLY A 147 -0.67 -17.20 -5.83
CA GLY A 147 -1.59 -16.78 -4.77
C GLY A 147 -0.86 -16.17 -3.57
N ARG A 148 0.28 -16.75 -3.17
CA ARG A 148 1.11 -16.19 -2.09
C ARG A 148 1.75 -14.87 -2.47
N PHE A 149 2.25 -14.75 -3.69
CA PHE A 149 2.76 -13.46 -4.17
C PHE A 149 1.66 -12.40 -4.19
N PHE A 150 0.43 -12.75 -4.61
CA PHE A 150 -0.71 -11.85 -4.58
C PHE A 150 -1.03 -11.37 -3.16
N GLU A 151 -1.08 -12.29 -2.18
CA GLU A 151 -1.30 -11.96 -0.77
C GLU A 151 -0.25 -11.00 -0.22
N GLU A 152 1.04 -11.30 -0.45
CA GLU A 152 2.17 -10.46 -0.02
C GLU A 152 2.10 -9.05 -0.62
N LEU A 153 1.85 -8.96 -1.94
CA LEU A 153 1.73 -7.68 -2.62
C LEU A 153 0.54 -6.87 -2.09
N LEU A 154 -0.63 -7.50 -1.91
CA LEU A 154 -1.81 -6.81 -1.39
C LEU A 154 -1.62 -6.34 0.05
N ALA A 155 -0.99 -7.15 0.89
CA ALA A 155 -0.68 -6.80 2.28
C ALA A 155 0.29 -5.60 2.34
N GLU A 156 1.39 -5.64 1.60
CA GLU A 156 2.38 -4.55 1.55
C GLU A 156 1.77 -3.23 1.03
N LEU A 157 0.94 -3.30 -0.02
CA LEU A 157 0.25 -2.12 -0.54
C LEU A 157 -0.75 -1.54 0.46
N THR A 158 -1.46 -2.40 1.19
CA THR A 158 -2.41 -2.00 2.23
C THR A 158 -1.71 -1.33 3.42
N ASP A 159 -0.60 -1.90 3.89
CA ASP A 159 0.20 -1.32 4.97
C ASP A 159 0.79 0.04 4.55
N THR A 160 1.36 0.09 3.33
CA THR A 160 1.88 1.34 2.76
C THR A 160 0.81 2.43 2.68
N TYR A 161 -0.41 2.06 2.26
CA TYR A 161 -1.53 2.99 2.16
C TYR A 161 -1.92 3.54 3.53
N TYR A 162 -2.20 2.67 4.52
CA TYR A 162 -2.65 3.10 5.85
C TYR A 162 -1.54 3.69 6.74
N ALA A 163 -0.27 3.54 6.36
CA ALA A 163 0.83 4.31 6.93
C ALA A 163 0.80 5.80 6.53
N HIS A 164 0.05 6.17 5.48
CA HIS A 164 -0.03 7.54 4.99
C HIS A 164 -1.06 8.39 5.78
N PRO A 165 -0.73 9.64 6.19
CA PRO A 165 -1.64 10.47 6.97
C PRO A 165 -2.99 10.74 6.30
N LEU A 166 -3.00 10.90 4.97
CA LEU A 166 -4.26 11.11 4.25
C LEU A 166 -5.17 9.87 4.27
N ALA A 167 -4.63 8.65 4.35
CA ALA A 167 -5.43 7.44 4.50
C ALA A 167 -5.95 7.29 5.94
N GLN A 168 -5.13 7.70 6.92
CA GLN A 168 -5.53 7.76 8.32
C GLN A 168 -6.70 8.73 8.56
N GLU A 169 -6.79 9.84 7.81
CA GLU A 169 -7.95 10.75 7.85
C GLU A 169 -9.25 10.06 7.43
N GLU A 170 -9.20 9.24 6.39
CA GLU A 170 -10.39 8.54 5.85
C GLU A 170 -11.05 7.64 6.89
N ILE A 171 -10.22 7.00 7.74
CA ILE A 171 -10.70 6.09 8.79
C ILE A 171 -10.84 6.79 10.15
N GLY A 172 -10.55 8.08 10.24
CA GLY A 172 -10.62 8.83 11.51
C GLY A 172 -9.60 8.35 12.53
N TYR A 173 -8.42 7.92 12.09
CA TYR A 173 -7.38 7.45 13.00
C TYR A 173 -6.71 8.62 13.70
N VAL A 174 -6.84 8.69 15.03
CA VAL A 174 -6.24 9.73 15.87
C VAL A 174 -5.13 9.20 16.78
N GLY A 175 -4.84 7.90 16.71
CA GLY A 175 -3.87 7.20 17.57
C GLY A 175 -2.44 7.76 17.50
N MET A 176 -2.10 8.53 16.46
CA MET A 176 -0.82 9.25 16.37
C MET A 176 -0.67 10.38 17.40
N ALA A 177 -1.75 10.82 18.05
CA ALA A 177 -1.71 11.76 19.18
C ALA A 177 -1.20 11.05 20.45
N ASP A 178 0.08 10.67 20.42
CA ASP A 178 0.79 9.83 21.37
C ASP A 178 1.22 10.54 22.67
N VAL A 179 0.91 11.84 22.84
CA VAL A 179 1.25 12.63 24.05
C VAL A 179 0.04 13.39 24.61
N PRO A 180 -0.33 13.21 25.90
CA PRO A 180 0.08 12.12 26.78
C PRO A 180 -0.29 10.72 26.24
N GLY A 181 0.12 9.65 26.91
CA GLY A 181 -0.32 8.30 26.54
C GLY A 181 -1.84 8.13 26.64
N TRP A 182 -2.38 7.18 25.89
CA TRP A 182 -3.80 6.80 25.93
C TRP A 182 -4.12 6.05 27.22
N THR A 183 -5.19 6.47 27.93
CA THR A 183 -5.61 5.96 29.25
C THR A 183 -6.99 5.31 29.23
N ARG A 184 -7.86 5.74 28.32
CA ARG A 184 -9.15 5.11 28.05
C ARG A 184 -8.96 3.94 27.11
N LEU A 185 -9.03 2.73 27.67
CA LEU A 185 -8.75 1.47 26.95
C LEU A 185 -10.01 0.61 26.77
N GLY A 186 -11.17 1.09 27.25
CA GLY A 186 -12.45 0.41 27.09
C GLY A 186 -12.98 0.49 25.67
N LEU A 187 -13.90 -0.44 25.32
CA LEU A 187 -14.57 -0.41 24.03
C LEU A 187 -15.40 0.87 23.88
N ASN A 188 -15.21 1.58 22.76
CA ASN A 188 -15.89 2.83 22.42
C ASN A 188 -15.67 3.97 23.43
N GLU A 189 -14.63 3.90 24.25
CA GLU A 189 -14.20 5.06 25.04
C GLU A 189 -13.34 6.00 24.17
N THR A 190 -13.56 7.30 24.32
CA THR A 190 -12.75 8.33 23.65
C THR A 190 -12.08 9.23 24.67
N GLU A 191 -10.84 9.65 24.45
CA GLU A 191 -10.15 10.64 25.27
C GLU A 191 -10.77 12.04 25.10
N PRO A 192 -10.79 12.89 26.15
CA PRO A 192 -11.35 14.25 26.05
C PRO A 192 -10.65 15.15 25.02
N ARG A 193 -9.43 14.79 24.63
CA ARG A 193 -8.60 15.48 23.64
C ARG A 193 -8.83 15.00 22.21
N GLU A 194 -9.61 13.93 22.02
CA GLU A 194 -10.00 13.52 20.68
C GLU A 194 -10.90 14.59 20.05
N PRO A 195 -10.85 14.76 18.71
CA PRO A 195 -11.71 15.70 18.01
C PRO A 195 -13.20 15.43 18.26
N GLU A 196 -14.03 16.47 18.12
CA GLU A 196 -15.48 16.25 18.14
C GLU A 196 -15.90 15.45 16.91
N ALA A 197 -16.65 14.37 17.11
CA ALA A 197 -17.15 13.54 16.03
C ALA A 197 -18.13 14.31 15.12
N ASN A 198 -18.21 13.91 13.85
CA ASN A 198 -19.23 14.41 12.94
C ASN A 198 -20.62 14.06 13.52
N ARG A 199 -21.44 15.08 13.81
CA ARG A 199 -22.83 14.92 14.29
C ARG A 199 -23.80 14.74 13.13
#